data_AF-A0A539DY28-F1
#
_entry.id   AF-A0A539DY28-F1
#
_cell.length_a   1.000
_cell.length_b   1.000
_cell.length_c   1.000
_cell.angle_alpha   90.00
_cell.angle_beta   90.00
_cell.angle_gamma   90.00
#
_symmetry.space_group_name_H-M   'P 1'
#
loop_
_entity.id
_entity.type
_entity.pdbx_description
1 polymer ?
#
loop_
_entity_poly.entity_id
_entity_poly.type
_entity_poly.pdbx_seq_one_letter_code
_entity_poly.pdbx_strand_id
1 'polypeptide(L)' 'MTTTSDPSHNNDMPAEIDFSGGERGKFYRPGTTFNLPVYLDAEVQAYLSAIASRKGMALSDLANDLLKKEIAILETVK' A
#
# COMPACT_ATOMS: atom_id res chain seq x y z
N MET A 1 -53.71 11.81 -12.96
CA MET A 1 -53.19 12.51 -11.78
C MET A 1 -51.69 12.24 -11.73
N THR A 2 -50.90 13.25 -12.05
CA THR A 2 -49.44 13.22 -12.14
C THR A 2 -48.83 13.24 -10.73
N THR A 3 -48.23 12.14 -10.31
CA THR A 3 -47.35 12.15 -9.13
C THR A 3 -45.96 12.60 -9.56
N THR A 4 -45.73 13.90 -9.37
CA THR A 4 -44.40 14.52 -9.42
C THR A 4 -43.50 13.84 -8.40
N SER A 5 -42.56 13.01 -8.87
CA SER A 5 -41.45 12.53 -8.06
C SER A 5 -40.40 13.64 -7.97
N ASP A 6 -40.37 14.30 -6.82
CA ASP A 6 -39.35 15.28 -6.43
C ASP A 6 -37.95 14.65 -6.46
N PRO A 7 -36.97 15.19 -7.21
CA PRO A 7 -35.60 14.72 -7.19
C PRO A 7 -34.86 15.38 -6.02
N SER A 8 -35.24 15.04 -4.78
CA SER A 8 -34.41 15.38 -3.63
C SER A 8 -33.20 14.43 -3.58
N HIS A 9 -32.24 14.75 -4.45
CA HIS A 9 -30.87 14.26 -4.43
C HIS A 9 -30.21 14.64 -3.09
N ASN A 10 -30.10 13.68 -2.18
CA ASN A 10 -28.88 13.51 -1.40
C ASN A 10 -28.81 12.08 -0.82
N ASN A 11 -28.05 11.20 -1.48
CA ASN A 11 -27.44 10.04 -0.83
C ASN A 11 -26.31 9.55 -1.75
N ASP A 12 -25.06 9.69 -1.30
CA ASP A 12 -23.80 9.39 -2.02
C ASP A 12 -23.60 7.91 -2.44
N MET A 13 -24.67 7.12 -2.53
CA MET A 13 -24.61 5.73 -2.97
C MET A 13 -25.00 5.65 -4.46
N PRO A 14 -24.09 5.19 -5.34
CA PRO A 14 -24.42 5.03 -6.75
C PRO A 14 -25.60 4.07 -6.90
N ALA A 15 -26.48 4.37 -7.85
CA ALA A 15 -27.50 3.43 -8.30
C ALA A 15 -26.81 2.15 -8.77
N GLU A 16 -27.17 1.04 -8.14
CA GLU A 16 -26.82 -0.37 -8.41
C GLU A 16 -25.59 -0.63 -9.31
N ILE A 17 -24.54 -1.23 -8.73
CA ILE A 17 -23.34 -1.61 -9.48
C ILE A 17 -23.58 -2.95 -10.21
N ASP A 18 -23.44 -2.95 -11.54
CA ASP A 18 -23.53 -4.16 -12.36
C ASP A 18 -22.26 -5.03 -12.25
N PHE A 19 -22.41 -6.23 -11.71
CA PHE A 19 -21.35 -7.24 -11.57
C PHE A 19 -21.45 -8.40 -12.57
N SER A 20 -22.32 -8.32 -13.59
CA SER A 20 -22.55 -9.38 -14.57
C SER A 20 -21.29 -9.85 -15.32
N GLY A 21 -20.29 -8.99 -15.47
CA GLY A 21 -18.99 -9.31 -16.06
C GLY A 21 -17.94 -9.87 -15.09
N GLY A 22 -18.32 -10.18 -13.85
CA GLY A 22 -17.41 -10.70 -12.83
C GLY A 22 -16.89 -12.10 -13.17
N GLU A 23 -15.57 -12.25 -13.23
CA GLU A 23 -14.91 -13.53 -13.45
C GLU A 23 -14.23 -14.03 -12.17
N ARG A 24 -14.56 -15.26 -11.75
CA ARG A 24 -13.98 -15.86 -10.54
C ARG A 24 -12.48 -16.08 -10.75
N GLY A 25 -11.67 -15.45 -9.91
CA GLY A 25 -10.22 -15.63 -9.96
C GLY A 25 -9.52 -14.80 -11.04
N LYS A 26 -10.16 -13.77 -11.61
CA LYS A 26 -9.56 -12.87 -12.62
C LYS A 26 -8.17 -12.33 -12.23
N PHE A 27 -7.95 -12.06 -10.95
CA PHE A 27 -6.68 -11.59 -10.39
C PHE A 27 -5.93 -12.65 -9.59
N TYR A 28 -6.48 -13.86 -9.49
CA TYR A 28 -5.83 -14.96 -8.79
C TYR A 28 -4.66 -15.48 -9.64
N ARG A 29 -3.49 -15.57 -9.02
CA ARG A 29 -2.28 -16.04 -9.65
C ARG A 29 -1.69 -17.17 -8.79
N PRO A 30 -1.83 -18.45 -9.20
CA PRO A 30 -1.32 -19.57 -8.42
C PRO A 30 0.20 -19.46 -8.25
N GLY A 31 0.69 -19.75 -7.05
CA GLY A 31 2.13 -19.70 -6.76
C GLY A 31 2.74 -18.30 -6.67
N THR A 32 1.93 -17.24 -6.59
CA THR A 32 2.46 -15.88 -6.46
C THR A 32 3.01 -15.62 -5.06
N THR A 33 4.23 -15.10 -4.99
CA THR A 33 4.81 -14.55 -3.76
C THR A 33 4.43 -13.07 -3.66
N PHE A 34 3.72 -12.71 -2.60
CA PHE A 34 3.40 -11.32 -2.30
C PHE A 34 4.45 -10.76 -1.34
N ASN A 35 5.27 -9.84 -1.84
CA ASN A 35 6.17 -9.06 -0.99
C ASN A 35 5.37 -7.89 -0.43
N LEU A 36 4.86 -8.04 0.80
CA LEU A 36 4.09 -6.99 1.44
C LEU A 36 5.01 -5.82 1.79
N PRO A 37 4.64 -4.56 1.47
CA PRO A 37 5.42 -3.42 1.89
C PRO A 37 5.44 -3.34 3.42
N VAL A 38 6.63 -3.09 3.98
CA VAL A 38 6.80 -2.78 5.40
C VAL A 38 6.76 -1.27 5.54
N TYR A 39 5.80 -0.77 6.32
CA TYR A 39 5.69 0.65 6.60
C TYR A 39 6.69 1.05 7.68
N LEU A 40 7.38 2.16 7.41
CA LEU A 40 8.17 2.84 8.42
C LEU A 40 7.27 3.80 9.18
N ASP A 41 7.56 3.98 10.46
CA ASP A 41 6.99 5.08 11.22
C ASP A 41 7.30 6.43 10.53
N ALA A 42 6.40 7.40 10.63
CA ALA A 42 6.50 8.68 9.95
C ALA A 42 7.80 9.42 10.29
N GLU A 43 8.22 9.40 11.55
CA GLU A 43 9.44 10.07 11.99
C GLU A 43 10.69 9.38 11.42
N VAL A 44 10.69 8.05 11.43
CA VAL A 44 11.77 7.21 10.88
C VAL A 44 11.88 7.43 9.36
N GLN A 45 10.74 7.44 8.66
CA GLN A 45 10.69 7.66 7.22
C GLN A 45 11.24 9.04 6.86
N ALA A 46 10.84 10.09 7.56
CA ALA A 46 11.32 11.45 7.32
C ALA A 46 12.85 11.54 7.51
N TYR A 47 13.36 10.97 8.60
CA TYR A 47 14.78 10.97 8.91
C TYR A 47 15.60 10.23 7.85
N LEU A 48 15.22 8.99 7.50
CA LEU A 48 15.92 8.19 6.51
C LEU A 48 15.82 8.80 5.10
N SER A 49 14.68 9.41 4.75
CA SER A 49 14.51 10.09 3.46
C SER A 49 15.48 11.27 3.32
N ALA A 50 15.67 12.06 4.37
CA ALA A 50 16.64 13.16 4.35
C ALA A 50 18.09 12.67 4.16
N ILE A 51 18.44 11.51 4.71
CA ILE A 51 19.76 10.89 4.50
C ILE A 51 19.88 10.34 3.08
N ALA A 52 18.88 9.61 2.61
CA ALA A 52 18.84 9.01 1.28
C ALA A 52 19.00 10.07 0.18
N SER A 53 18.26 11.18 0.29
CA SER A 53 18.36 12.32 -0.62
C SER A 53 19.76 12.94 -0.64
N ARG A 54 20.39 13.16 0.54
CA ARG A 54 21.76 13.68 0.60
C ARG A 54 22.80 12.73 0.00
N LYS A 55 22.53 11.42 0.03
CA LYS A 55 23.40 10.39 -0.55
C LYS A 55 23.09 10.08 -2.01
N GLY A 56 22.02 10.65 -2.59
CA GLY A 56 21.56 10.30 -3.93
C GLY A 56 21.12 8.84 -4.06
N MET A 57 20.58 8.26 -2.99
CA MET A 57 20.19 6.85 -2.90
C MET A 57 18.68 6.72 -2.70
N ALA A 58 18.07 5.61 -3.12
CA ALA A 58 16.67 5.34 -2.81
C ALA A 58 16.48 5.04 -1.32
N LEU A 59 15.35 5.47 -0.74
CA LEU A 59 15.00 5.20 0.66
C LEU A 59 15.01 3.69 0.95
N SER A 60 14.51 2.87 0.03
CA SER A 60 14.48 1.42 0.14
C SER A 60 15.88 0.81 0.28
N ASP A 61 16.85 1.33 -0.46
CA ASP A 61 18.21 0.80 -0.46
C ASP A 61 18.89 1.15 0.87
N LEU A 62 18.75 2.40 1.31
CA LEU A 62 19.28 2.85 2.61
C LEU A 62 18.68 2.05 3.77
N ALA A 63 17.36 1.85 3.77
CA ALA A 63 16.67 1.09 4.82
C ALA A 63 17.15 -0.37 4.85
N ASN A 64 17.26 -1.02 3.68
CA ASN A 64 17.76 -2.40 3.59
C ASN A 64 19.21 -2.52 4.07
N ASP A 65 20.08 -1.58 3.71
CA ASP A 65 21.48 -1.60 4.15
C ASP A 65 21.61 -1.44 5.67
N LEU A 66 20.77 -0.61 6.28
CA LEU A 66 20.72 -0.46 7.74
C LEU A 66 20.25 -1.76 8.40
N LEU A 67 19.15 -2.35 7.91
CA LEU A 67 18.59 -3.59 8.46
C LEU A 67 19.55 -4.77 8.33
N LYS A 68 20.25 -4.91 7.19
CA LYS A 68 21.26 -5.96 7.00
C LYS A 68 22.40 -5.86 8.00
N LYS A 69 22.86 -4.64 8.31
CA LYS A 69 23.92 -4.43 9.32
C LYS A 69 23.44 -4.82 10.71
N GLU A 70 22.20 -4.46 11.06
CA GLU A 70 21.62 -4.82 12.36
C GLU A 70 21.47 -6.34 12.50
N ILE A 71 20.95 -7.02 11.46
CA ILE A 71 20.86 -8.49 11.42
C ILE A 71 22.24 -9.12 11.60
N ALA A 72 23.27 -8.60 10.93
CA ALA A 72 24.63 -9.12 11.07
C ALA A 72 25.13 -9.00 12.52
N ILE A 73 24.91 -7.86 13.17
CA ILE A 73 25.27 -7.68 14.59
C ILE A 73 24.51 -8.69 15.46
N LEU A 74 23.20 -8.83 15.27
CA LEU A 74 22.37 -9.76 16.05
C LEU A 74 22.82 -11.22 15.89
N GLU A 75 23.22 -11.64 14.70
CA GLU A 75 23.74 -13.00 14.47
C GLU A 75 25.13 -13.23 15.09
N THR A 76 25.93 -12.18 15.32
CA THR A 76 27.23 -12.33 16.02
C THR A 76 27.13 -12.44 17.54
N VAL A 77 26.02 -12.01 18.14
CA VAL A 77 25.77 -12.07 19.59
C VAL A 77 25.15 -13.42 20.00
N LYS A 78 24.89 -14.29 19.02
CA LYS A 78 24.30 -15.62 19.16
C LYS A 78 25.37 -16.66 19.53
#